data_AF-A0A177C5X8-F1
#
_entry.id   AF-A0A177C5X8-F1
#
_cell.length_a   1.000
_cell.length_b   1.000
_cell.length_c   1.000
_cell.angle_alpha   90.00
_cell.angle_beta   90.00
_cell.angle_gamma   90.00
#
_symmetry.space_group_name_H-M   'P 1'
#
loop_
_entity.id
_entity.type
_entity.pdbx_description
1 polymer ?
#
loop_
_entity_poly.entity_id
_entity_poly.type
_entity_poly.pdbx_seq_one_letter_code
_entity_poly.pdbx_strand_id
1 'polypeptide(L)'
;MVSTRSKTAQTHLEDFATTKSTTSQKTPKSNTEKHSDAETSTQHSPSKKRKAPITKAEDVKSKRAKTSGVNNSTHSAETEDTSTILINRAPVLQLWSACVAHHLYPSLPWSTCISAGSAISAICAVAKGRSIGTVPGADESEEKNRKRAEAKKKQGDLDEIHVMHFNLKLKDGLAIVGTEEKGKPANEDALTKKFGDQEYKRTRKCFEEALATWNENDEERLDKEAFHFYEMFRPTVSSGQKGWGMKGALNLETIKNVVQNK
;
A
#
# COMPACT_ATOMS: atom_id res chain seq x y z
N MET A 1 -38.56 -5.87 -17.09
CA MET A 1 -37.17 -5.36 -17.08
C MET A 1 -36.66 -5.38 -15.65
N VAL A 2 -35.82 -6.36 -15.31
CA VAL A 2 -35.29 -6.54 -13.95
C VAL A 2 -33.92 -5.88 -13.89
N SER A 3 -33.78 -4.83 -13.08
CA SER A 3 -32.53 -4.10 -12.88
C SER A 3 -31.90 -4.55 -11.56
N THR A 4 -30.84 -5.35 -11.65
CA THR A 4 -30.03 -5.79 -10.51
C THR A 4 -28.98 -4.72 -10.19
N ARG A 5 -29.19 -3.97 -9.10
CA ARG A 5 -28.15 -3.10 -8.53
C ARG A 5 -27.32 -3.91 -7.52
N SER A 6 -26.14 -4.35 -7.94
CA SER A 6 -25.10 -4.86 -7.04
C SER A 6 -24.48 -3.71 -6.25
N LYS A 7 -24.66 -3.71 -4.93
CA LYS A 7 -23.91 -2.86 -4.00
C LYS A 7 -22.55 -3.50 -3.74
N THR A 8 -21.50 -2.99 -4.38
CA THR A 8 -20.12 -3.20 -3.93
C THR A 8 -19.76 -2.03 -3.02
N ALA A 9 -19.54 -2.30 -1.74
CA ALA A 9 -19.16 -1.31 -0.75
C ALA A 9 -17.80 -0.69 -1.12
N GLN A 10 -17.82 0.61 -1.42
CA GLN A 10 -16.64 1.42 -1.65
C GLN A 10 -16.07 1.79 -0.27
N THR A 11 -14.86 1.32 0.04
CA THR A 11 -14.17 1.66 1.28
C THR A 11 -13.92 3.16 1.32
N HIS A 12 -14.38 3.81 2.41
CA HIS A 12 -14.30 5.24 2.60
C HIS A 12 -12.86 5.65 2.95
N LEU A 13 -12.43 6.82 2.50
CA LEU A 13 -11.04 7.30 2.66
C LEU A 13 -10.64 7.48 4.15
N GLU A 14 -11.60 7.44 5.07
CA GLU A 14 -11.41 7.58 6.52
C GLU A 14 -10.99 6.26 7.20
N ASP A 15 -11.16 5.11 6.54
CA ASP A 15 -10.86 3.78 7.12
C ASP A 15 -9.36 3.47 7.20
N PHE A 16 -8.50 4.29 6.59
CA PHE A 16 -7.05 4.11 6.64
C PHE A 16 -6.37 4.81 7.82
N ALA A 17 -7.09 5.59 8.63
CA ALA A 17 -6.48 6.45 9.66
C ALA A 17 -7.08 6.38 11.06
N THR A 18 -8.14 5.59 11.31
CA THR A 18 -8.77 5.55 12.64
C THR A 18 -9.11 4.12 13.09
N THR A 19 -8.17 3.46 13.75
CA THR A 19 -8.52 2.51 14.81
C THR A 19 -8.04 3.08 16.13
N LYS A 20 -8.86 3.93 16.74
CA LYS A 20 -8.74 4.24 18.16
C LYS A 20 -9.18 3.00 18.93
N SER A 21 -8.21 2.33 19.55
CA SER A 21 -8.43 1.36 20.61
C SER A 21 -9.10 2.03 21.81
N THR A 22 -10.41 1.88 21.95
CA THR A 22 -11.12 2.14 23.21
C THR A 22 -11.02 0.90 24.09
N THR A 23 -9.90 0.75 24.79
CA THR A 23 -9.82 -0.11 25.98
C THR A 23 -10.22 0.74 27.18
N SER A 24 -11.51 0.78 27.50
CA SER A 24 -11.99 1.27 28.79
C SER A 24 -11.89 0.14 29.81
N GLN A 25 -10.93 0.26 30.71
CA GLN A 25 -10.93 -0.44 31.99
C GLN A 25 -12.14 0.00 32.82
N LYS A 26 -12.94 -0.95 33.29
CA LYS A 26 -13.78 -0.79 34.49
C LYS A 26 -13.68 -2.04 35.37
N THR A 27 -13.32 -1.77 36.62
CA THR A 27 -13.12 -2.65 37.78
C THR A 27 -14.37 -3.45 38.17
N PRO A 28 -14.22 -4.61 38.85
CA PRO A 28 -15.35 -5.42 39.28
C PRO A 28 -15.87 -5.00 40.67
N LYS A 29 -17.19 -5.01 40.86
CA LYS A 29 -17.84 -5.10 42.17
C LYS A 29 -19.00 -6.09 42.11
N SER A 30 -19.03 -6.93 43.14
CA SER A 30 -20.02 -7.93 43.54
C SER A 30 -21.48 -7.46 43.52
N ASN A 31 -22.46 -8.32 43.23
CA ASN A 31 -23.10 -9.20 44.23
C ASN A 31 -24.22 -10.06 43.59
N THR A 32 -24.14 -11.37 43.86
CA THR A 32 -25.14 -12.40 44.19
C THR A 32 -26.61 -12.35 43.71
N GLU A 33 -27.06 -13.58 43.35
CA GLU A 33 -28.42 -14.20 43.38
C GLU A 33 -29.07 -14.46 42.01
N LYS A 34 -29.80 -15.54 41.72
CA LYS A 34 -29.88 -16.98 42.11
C LYS A 34 -31.06 -17.55 41.26
N HIS A 35 -31.10 -18.87 41.05
CA HIS A 35 -32.22 -19.72 40.53
C HIS A 35 -32.44 -19.75 38.99
N SER A 36 -32.17 -20.89 38.33
CA SER A 36 -32.99 -22.13 38.14
C SER A 36 -33.80 -22.00 36.82
N ASP A 37 -34.00 -22.96 35.92
CA ASP A 37 -34.02 -24.41 35.94
C ASP A 37 -33.61 -24.96 34.55
N ALA A 38 -33.12 -26.20 34.53
CA ALA A 38 -32.79 -26.95 33.33
C ALA A 38 -33.62 -28.24 33.29
N GLU A 39 -34.42 -28.41 32.25
CA GLU A 39 -35.12 -29.62 31.77
C GLU A 39 -35.81 -29.18 30.45
N THR A 40 -35.92 -29.90 29.34
CA THR A 40 -35.73 -31.29 28.95
C THR A 40 -35.60 -31.28 27.41
N SER A 41 -34.63 -31.98 26.84
CA SER A 41 -34.55 -32.24 25.40
C SER A 41 -34.62 -33.74 25.18
N THR A 42 -35.70 -34.19 24.56
CA THR A 42 -35.82 -35.54 24.04
C THR A 42 -36.60 -35.52 22.72
N GLN A 43 -36.10 -36.30 21.76
CA GLN A 43 -36.80 -36.89 20.60
C GLN A 43 -36.96 -35.99 19.35
N HIS A 44 -36.76 -36.44 18.10
CA HIS A 44 -36.50 -37.75 17.51
C HIS A 44 -35.95 -37.53 16.08
N SER A 45 -34.98 -38.36 15.64
CA SER A 45 -34.71 -38.63 14.21
C SER A 45 -35.67 -39.72 13.69
N PRO A 46 -35.86 -39.88 12.37
CA PRO A 46 -35.14 -40.97 11.70
C PRO A 46 -34.71 -40.74 10.23
N SER A 47 -33.43 -41.04 10.00
CA SER A 47 -32.77 -41.79 8.90
C SER A 47 -33.49 -42.18 7.60
N LYS A 48 -32.77 -42.01 6.46
CA LYS A 48 -32.53 -42.99 5.34
C LYS A 48 -31.50 -42.38 4.34
N LYS A 49 -30.25 -42.87 4.23
CA LYS A 49 -29.69 -43.87 3.25
C LYS A 49 -29.98 -43.53 1.77
N ARG A 50 -29.12 -43.63 0.73
CA ARG A 50 -27.68 -43.97 0.50
C ARG A 50 -27.44 -43.97 -1.05
N LYS A 51 -26.25 -43.58 -1.53
CA LYS A 51 -25.49 -44.02 -2.76
C LYS A 51 -25.95 -43.74 -4.23
N ALA A 52 -24.96 -43.30 -5.04
CA ALA A 52 -24.86 -43.11 -6.52
C ALA A 52 -24.62 -44.45 -7.30
N PRO A 53 -24.13 -44.56 -8.58
CA PRO A 53 -23.87 -43.63 -9.73
C PRO A 53 -24.30 -44.20 -11.14
N ILE A 54 -24.00 -43.53 -12.29
CA ILE A 54 -23.89 -44.03 -13.72
C ILE A 54 -23.50 -42.82 -14.64
N THR A 55 -22.27 -42.68 -15.20
CA THR A 55 -21.74 -43.06 -16.56
C THR A 55 -22.64 -42.69 -17.75
N LYS A 56 -22.24 -42.25 -18.96
CA LYS A 56 -21.01 -41.94 -19.75
C LYS A 56 -21.55 -41.32 -21.07
N ALA A 57 -20.81 -40.43 -21.75
CA ALA A 57 -20.77 -40.38 -23.23
C ALA A 57 -19.61 -39.48 -23.71
N GLU A 58 -18.77 -40.05 -24.56
CA GLU A 58 -17.65 -39.45 -25.30
C GLU A 58 -18.16 -38.85 -26.63
N ASP A 59 -17.45 -37.87 -27.18
CA ASP A 59 -17.34 -37.75 -28.64
C ASP A 59 -15.98 -37.15 -29.04
N VAL A 60 -15.36 -37.77 -30.04
CA VAL A 60 -13.99 -37.54 -30.56
C VAL A 60 -14.11 -37.26 -32.04
N LYS A 61 -13.48 -36.17 -32.55
CA LYS A 61 -13.04 -36.15 -33.96
C LYS A 61 -11.81 -35.26 -34.25
N SER A 62 -10.77 -36.01 -34.60
CA SER A 62 -9.46 -35.81 -35.22
C SER A 62 -9.27 -34.83 -36.42
N LYS A 63 -8.10 -34.15 -36.38
CA LYS A 63 -7.07 -33.84 -37.42
C LYS A 63 -7.35 -32.90 -38.62
N ARG A 64 -6.45 -31.91 -38.79
CA ARG A 64 -5.52 -31.82 -39.95
C ARG A 64 -4.32 -30.89 -39.66
N ALA A 65 -3.12 -31.41 -39.87
CA ALA A 65 -1.85 -30.70 -39.81
C ALA A 65 -1.49 -30.05 -41.16
N LYS A 66 -0.78 -28.92 -41.12
CA LYS A 66 0.21 -28.53 -42.13
C LYS A 66 1.29 -27.63 -41.51
N THR A 67 2.52 -28.08 -41.67
CA THR A 67 3.83 -27.42 -41.51
C THR A 67 3.86 -26.07 -42.24
N SER A 68 4.65 -25.05 -41.93
CA SER A 68 6.04 -24.95 -41.48
C SER A 68 6.35 -23.47 -41.20
N GLY A 69 7.17 -23.18 -40.20
CA GLY A 69 7.65 -21.82 -39.94
C GLY A 69 8.51 -21.79 -38.68
N VAL A 70 9.69 -22.39 -38.77
CA VAL A 70 10.77 -22.24 -37.79
C VAL A 70 11.06 -20.76 -37.65
N ASN A 71 10.90 -20.22 -36.45
CA ASN A 71 11.72 -19.12 -35.94
C ASN A 71 11.91 -19.33 -34.44
N ASN A 72 13.17 -19.37 -34.09
CA ASN A 72 13.75 -19.86 -32.85
C ASN A 72 13.41 -18.89 -31.70
N SER A 73 12.53 -19.31 -30.78
CA SER A 73 12.36 -18.67 -29.48
C SER A 73 12.42 -19.74 -28.40
N THR A 74 13.64 -20.24 -28.18
CA THR A 74 13.96 -21.07 -27.03
C THR A 74 14.93 -20.30 -26.15
N HIS A 75 14.35 -19.51 -25.25
CA HIS A 75 14.86 -19.39 -23.89
C HIS A 75 13.67 -19.55 -22.94
N SER A 76 13.36 -20.82 -22.66
CA SER A 76 12.67 -21.24 -21.43
C SER A 76 13.53 -20.75 -20.26
N ALA A 77 13.04 -19.87 -19.40
CA ALA A 77 12.05 -20.14 -18.36
C ALA A 77 12.56 -21.19 -17.35
N GLU A 78 13.48 -20.81 -16.46
CA GLU A 78 13.67 -21.36 -15.09
C GLU A 78 14.44 -20.36 -14.17
N THR A 79 14.00 -19.10 -14.05
CA THR A 79 14.36 -18.18 -12.93
C THR A 79 13.22 -17.23 -12.55
N GLU A 80 11.99 -17.55 -12.92
CA GLU A 80 10.83 -16.66 -12.77
C GLU A 80 9.96 -17.18 -11.62
N ASP A 81 10.13 -16.65 -10.41
CA ASP A 81 9.05 -16.57 -9.39
C ASP A 81 9.49 -15.95 -8.07
N THR A 82 10.79 -15.84 -7.78
CA THR A 82 11.21 -15.28 -6.48
C THR A 82 11.27 -13.76 -6.45
N SER A 83 11.43 -13.06 -7.57
CA SER A 83 11.71 -11.61 -7.57
C SER A 83 10.49 -10.70 -7.60
N THR A 84 9.29 -11.26 -7.66
CA THR A 84 8.04 -10.50 -7.82
C THR A 84 7.19 -10.53 -6.55
N ILE A 85 6.69 -9.37 -6.13
CA ILE A 85 5.84 -9.18 -4.94
C ILE A 85 4.51 -8.56 -5.36
N LEU A 86 3.39 -9.13 -4.92
CA LEU A 86 2.05 -8.57 -5.20
C LEU A 86 1.63 -7.58 -4.12
N ILE A 87 1.75 -6.28 -4.40
CA ILE A 87 1.54 -5.22 -3.41
C ILE A 87 0.88 -3.97 -3.99
N ASN A 88 0.21 -3.20 -3.14
CA ASN A 88 -0.32 -1.88 -3.51
C ASN A 88 0.85 -0.88 -3.73
N ARG A 89 0.64 0.11 -4.60
CA ARG A 89 1.55 1.22 -4.86
C ARG A 89 1.89 2.04 -3.61
N ALA A 90 0.91 2.31 -2.74
CA ALA A 90 1.12 3.22 -1.61
C ALA A 90 2.19 2.74 -0.61
N PRO A 91 2.18 1.48 -0.13
CA PRO A 91 3.26 0.95 0.73
C PRO A 91 4.63 0.96 0.06
N VAL A 92 4.70 0.72 -1.26
CA VAL A 92 5.96 0.77 -2.02
C VAL A 92 6.50 2.19 -2.08
N LEU A 93 5.65 3.17 -2.41
CA LEU A 93 6.04 4.57 -2.42
C LEU A 93 6.51 5.02 -1.04
N GLN A 94 5.77 4.68 0.02
CA GLN A 94 6.14 5.03 1.39
C GLN A 94 7.52 4.47 1.77
N LEU A 95 7.80 3.19 1.50
CA LEU A 95 9.08 2.57 1.83
C LEU A 95 10.22 3.16 0.99
N TRP A 96 10.02 3.32 -0.32
CA TRP A 96 10.99 3.94 -1.21
C TRP A 96 11.36 5.36 -0.75
N SER A 97 10.34 6.17 -0.44
CA SER A 97 10.52 7.54 0.06
C SER A 97 11.33 7.58 1.34
N ALA A 98 11.11 6.63 2.25
CA ALA A 98 11.85 6.54 3.50
C ALA A 98 13.31 6.16 3.26
N CYS A 99 13.58 5.22 2.35
CA CYS A 99 14.96 4.88 1.96
C CYS A 99 15.69 6.08 1.32
N VAL A 100 15.03 6.82 0.43
CA VAL A 100 15.58 8.04 -0.18
C VAL A 100 15.86 9.11 0.88
N ALA A 101 14.90 9.34 1.80
CA ALA A 101 15.08 10.29 2.90
C ALA A 101 16.27 9.93 3.80
N HIS A 102 16.43 8.64 4.12
CA HIS A 102 17.54 8.15 4.93
C HIS A 102 18.89 8.28 4.22
N HIS A 103 18.91 8.13 2.89
CA HIS A 103 20.11 8.31 2.08
C HIS A 103 20.51 9.79 1.97
N LEU A 104 19.55 10.69 1.74
CA LEU A 104 19.78 12.14 1.65
C LEU A 104 20.08 12.78 3.01
N TYR A 105 19.54 12.23 4.09
CA TYR A 105 19.71 12.76 5.44
C TYR A 105 20.13 11.67 6.43
N PRO A 106 21.39 11.18 6.37
CA PRO A 106 21.87 10.11 7.24
C PRO A 106 21.85 10.44 8.74
N SER A 107 21.76 11.73 9.09
CA SER A 107 21.65 12.20 10.48
C SER A 107 20.25 12.04 11.06
N LEU A 108 19.22 11.85 10.23
CA LEU A 108 17.84 11.70 10.69
C LEU A 108 17.57 10.24 11.11
N PRO A 109 16.82 10.03 12.20
CA PRO A 109 16.47 8.69 12.62
C PRO A 109 15.54 8.03 11.59
N TRP A 110 15.61 6.70 11.48
CA TRP A 110 14.79 5.92 10.56
C TRP A 110 13.28 6.16 10.75
N SER A 111 12.82 6.39 11.98
CA SER A 111 11.44 6.75 12.27
C SER A 111 11.01 8.04 11.56
N THR A 112 11.86 9.08 11.56
CA THR A 112 11.62 10.32 10.80
C THR A 112 11.50 10.04 9.31
N CYS A 113 12.36 9.18 8.77
CA CYS A 113 12.33 8.79 7.36
C CYS A 113 11.02 8.05 6.99
N ILE A 114 10.56 7.13 7.84
CA ILE A 114 9.26 6.44 7.67
C ILE A 114 8.10 7.43 7.77
N SER A 115 8.16 8.40 8.68
CA SER A 115 7.16 9.47 8.81
C SER A 115 7.11 10.32 7.54
N ALA A 116 8.27 10.73 7.01
CA ALA A 116 8.40 11.44 5.74
C ALA A 116 7.81 10.66 4.56
N GLY A 117 8.14 9.36 4.45
CA GLY A 117 7.56 8.52 3.41
C GLY A 117 6.05 8.34 3.54
N SER A 118 5.54 8.26 4.78
CA SER A 118 4.09 8.20 5.04
C SER A 118 3.39 9.47 4.57
N ALA A 119 3.99 10.63 4.85
CA ALA A 119 3.52 11.92 4.38
C ALA A 119 3.46 12.00 2.85
N ILE A 120 4.54 11.63 2.16
CA ILE A 120 4.61 11.64 0.68
C ILE A 120 3.56 10.71 0.06
N SER A 121 3.44 9.49 0.59
CA SER A 121 2.43 8.53 0.12
C SER A 121 1.01 9.07 0.33
N ALA A 122 0.73 9.72 1.47
CA ALA A 122 -0.57 10.32 1.74
C ALA A 122 -0.88 11.48 0.78
N ILE A 123 0.08 12.37 0.53
CA ILE A 123 -0.06 13.47 -0.43
C ILE A 123 -0.39 12.93 -1.82
N CYS A 124 0.36 11.92 -2.28
CA CYS A 124 0.14 11.28 -3.59
C CYS A 124 -1.21 10.56 -3.67
N ALA A 125 -1.65 9.89 -2.60
CA ALA A 125 -2.94 9.22 -2.55
C ALA A 125 -4.11 10.21 -2.66
N VAL A 126 -4.04 11.34 -1.95
CA VAL A 126 -5.04 12.42 -2.03
C VAL A 126 -5.04 13.05 -3.43
N ALA A 127 -3.87 13.39 -3.97
CA ALA A 127 -3.74 13.95 -5.31
C ALA A 127 -4.32 12.99 -6.37
N LYS A 128 -4.01 11.70 -6.27
CA LYS A 128 -4.56 10.70 -7.19
C LYS A 128 -6.07 10.54 -7.04
N GLY A 129 -6.57 10.52 -5.80
CA GLY A 129 -8.00 10.44 -5.51
C GLY A 129 -8.79 11.61 -6.11
N ARG A 130 -8.23 12.83 -6.06
CA ARG A 130 -8.82 14.01 -6.72
C ARG A 130 -8.84 13.87 -8.23
N SER A 131 -7.72 13.44 -8.82
CA SER A 131 -7.58 13.25 -10.27
C SER A 131 -8.57 12.22 -10.85
N ILE A 132 -8.94 11.21 -10.08
CA ILE A 132 -9.91 10.18 -10.50
C ILE A 132 -11.34 10.45 -10.00
N GLY A 133 -11.58 11.58 -9.32
CA GLY A 133 -12.90 11.97 -8.81
C GLY A 133 -13.39 11.19 -7.58
N THR A 134 -12.53 10.41 -6.91
CA THR A 134 -12.91 9.68 -5.68
C THR A 134 -12.75 10.51 -4.41
N VAL A 135 -11.95 11.57 -4.47
CA VAL A 135 -11.78 12.55 -3.40
C VAL A 135 -12.27 13.90 -3.93
N PRO A 136 -13.06 14.67 -3.16
CA PRO A 136 -13.46 16.01 -3.55
C PRO A 136 -12.26 16.87 -3.93
N GLY A 137 -12.48 17.77 -4.88
CA GLY A 137 -11.47 18.76 -5.30
C GLY A 137 -10.90 19.54 -4.11
N ALA A 138 -9.76 20.19 -4.33
CA ALA A 138 -9.28 21.14 -3.33
C ALA A 138 -10.37 22.20 -3.15
N ASP A 139 -10.81 22.37 -1.91
CA ASP A 139 -11.68 23.49 -1.55
C ASP A 139 -10.76 24.72 -1.43
N GLU A 140 -10.99 25.66 -2.35
CA GLU A 140 -10.23 26.88 -2.53
C GLU A 140 -10.93 28.09 -1.91
N SER A 141 -11.89 27.86 -1.01
CA SER A 141 -12.52 28.94 -0.24
C SER A 141 -11.46 29.79 0.47
N GLU A 142 -11.71 31.09 0.56
CA GLU A 142 -10.79 32.03 1.22
C GLU A 142 -10.49 31.61 2.66
N GLU A 143 -11.48 31.07 3.38
CA GLU A 143 -11.29 30.58 4.74
C GLU A 143 -10.26 29.42 4.79
N LYS A 144 -10.36 28.47 3.87
CA LYS A 144 -9.45 27.32 3.82
C LYS A 144 -8.06 27.72 3.32
N ASN A 145 -7.98 28.65 2.37
CA ASN A 145 -6.73 29.24 1.93
C ASN A 145 -6.05 30.01 3.06
N ARG A 146 -6.80 30.80 3.84
CA ARG A 146 -6.30 31.49 5.04
C ARG A 146 -5.78 30.50 6.08
N LYS A 147 -6.54 29.45 6.40
CA LYS A 147 -6.12 28.38 7.32
C LYS A 147 -4.82 27.70 6.85
N ARG A 148 -4.67 27.43 5.55
CA ARG A 148 -3.45 26.85 4.98
C ARG A 148 -2.27 27.81 5.02
N ALA A 149 -2.49 29.09 4.77
CA ALA A 149 -1.46 30.12 4.87
C ALA A 149 -1.00 30.34 6.31
N GLU A 150 -1.93 30.39 7.27
CA GLU A 150 -1.63 30.47 8.70
C GLU A 150 -0.86 29.24 9.19
N ALA A 151 -1.27 28.04 8.77
CA ALA A 151 -0.52 26.81 9.09
C ALA A 151 0.90 26.86 8.51
N LYS A 152 1.06 27.30 7.26
CA LYS A 152 2.38 27.46 6.63
C LYS A 152 3.26 28.47 7.36
N LYS A 153 2.68 29.56 7.86
CA LYS A 153 3.39 30.57 8.66
C LYS A 153 3.80 30.01 10.03
N LYS A 154 2.92 29.29 10.72
CA LYS A 154 3.21 28.64 12.01
C LYS A 154 4.23 27.52 11.89
N GLN A 155 4.26 26.83 10.75
CA GLN A 155 5.22 25.78 10.42
C GLN A 155 6.51 26.34 9.78
N GLY A 156 6.63 27.67 9.63
CA GLY A 156 7.78 28.30 8.98
C GLY A 156 9.10 28.08 9.74
N ASP A 157 9.03 28.08 11.07
CA ASP A 157 10.18 27.93 11.97
C ASP A 157 10.59 26.46 12.19
N LEU A 158 9.91 25.52 11.55
CA LEU A 158 10.20 24.10 11.64
C LEU A 158 11.26 23.68 10.63
N ASP A 159 12.03 22.65 11.00
CA ASP A 159 13.00 22.01 10.11
C ASP A 159 12.32 21.54 8.82
N GLU A 160 13.02 21.69 7.70
CA GLU A 160 12.53 21.33 6.36
C GLU A 160 13.46 20.33 5.72
N ILE A 161 12.86 19.29 5.13
CA ILE A 161 13.56 18.31 4.31
C ILE A 161 12.93 18.28 2.93
N HIS A 162 13.76 18.06 1.90
CA HIS A 162 13.34 17.83 0.53
C HIS A 162 13.58 16.37 0.17
N VAL A 163 12.50 15.68 -0.19
CA VAL A 163 12.57 14.27 -0.60
C VAL A 163 11.65 14.06 -1.79
N MET A 164 12.21 13.68 -2.93
CA MET A 164 11.51 13.41 -4.18
C MET A 164 10.65 14.59 -4.67
N HIS A 165 11.17 15.81 -4.60
CA HIS A 165 10.46 17.09 -4.85
C HIS A 165 9.37 17.45 -3.83
N PHE A 166 9.22 16.68 -2.75
CA PHE A 166 8.30 17.03 -1.67
C PHE A 166 9.03 17.78 -0.57
N ASN A 167 8.56 18.99 -0.31
CA ASN A 167 9.04 19.81 0.79
C ASN A 167 8.22 19.47 2.04
N LEU A 168 8.85 18.81 3.01
CA LEU A 168 8.22 18.34 4.23
C LEU A 168 8.75 19.14 5.42
N LYS A 169 7.82 19.58 6.28
CA LYS A 169 8.15 20.20 7.56
C LYS A 169 8.18 19.14 8.66
N LEU A 170 9.23 19.16 9.47
CA LEU A 170 9.42 18.24 10.58
C LEU A 170 9.13 18.95 11.90
N LYS A 171 8.30 18.33 12.74
CA LYS A 171 8.09 18.74 14.13
C LYS A 171 8.35 17.55 15.02
N ASP A 172 9.27 17.70 15.97
CA ASP A 172 9.71 16.63 16.87
C ASP A 172 10.15 15.36 16.09
N GLY A 173 10.78 15.55 14.92
CA GLY A 173 11.20 14.46 14.04
C GLY A 173 10.05 13.77 13.27
N LEU A 174 8.84 14.32 13.27
CA LEU A 174 7.70 13.78 12.51
C LEU A 174 7.30 14.71 11.36
N ALA A 175 7.07 14.14 10.19
CA ALA A 175 6.64 14.90 9.02
C ALA A 175 5.17 15.33 9.14
N ILE A 176 4.94 16.62 8.92
CA ILE A 176 3.62 17.22 8.94
C ILE A 176 3.06 17.29 7.50
N VAL A 177 1.75 17.03 7.36
CA VAL A 177 1.04 17.16 6.09
C VAL A 177 -0.10 18.17 6.20
N GLY A 178 -0.12 19.16 5.31
CA GLY A 178 -1.22 20.10 5.19
C GLY A 178 -1.36 21.04 6.40
N THR A 179 -2.60 21.15 6.92
CA THR A 179 -2.92 22.00 8.09
C THR A 179 -2.82 21.27 9.42
N GLU A 180 -2.35 20.02 9.43
CA GLU A 180 -2.16 19.28 10.68
C GLU A 180 -1.07 19.95 11.52
N GLU A 181 -1.26 20.03 12.84
CA GLU A 181 -0.30 20.66 13.76
C GLU A 181 0.73 19.67 14.32
N LYS A 182 0.49 18.38 14.12
CA LYS A 182 1.30 17.27 14.60
C LYS A 182 1.59 16.33 13.44
N GLY A 183 2.84 15.89 13.33
CA GLY A 183 3.21 14.86 12.37
C GLY A 183 2.64 13.51 12.79
N LYS A 184 2.38 12.63 11.82
CA LYS A 184 1.93 11.26 12.13
C LYS A 184 3.12 10.42 12.56
N PRO A 185 2.99 9.65 13.65
CA PRO A 185 4.08 8.80 14.11
C PRO A 185 4.42 7.77 13.04
N ALA A 186 5.71 7.47 12.94
CA ALA A 186 6.21 6.39 12.09
C ALA A 186 5.54 5.08 12.47
N ASN A 187 5.02 4.34 11.48
CA ASN A 187 4.45 3.02 11.72
C ASN A 187 5.07 2.02 10.75
N GLU A 188 6.25 1.53 11.13
CA GLU A 188 6.98 0.50 10.39
C GLU A 188 6.23 -0.83 10.46
N ASP A 189 5.63 -1.19 11.59
CA ASP A 189 4.84 -2.43 11.74
C ASP A 189 3.68 -2.50 10.74
N ALA A 190 3.00 -1.37 10.48
CA ALA A 190 1.95 -1.29 9.48
C ALA A 190 2.47 -1.46 8.06
N LEU A 191 3.71 -1.05 7.76
CA LEU A 191 4.35 -1.35 6.48
C LEU A 191 4.70 -2.83 6.40
N THR A 192 5.40 -3.36 7.40
CA THR A 192 5.78 -4.77 7.49
C THR A 192 4.57 -5.68 7.30
N LYS A 193 3.44 -5.38 7.94
CA LYS A 193 2.18 -6.12 7.77
C LYS A 193 1.61 -6.08 6.34
N LYS A 194 1.82 -5.00 5.59
CA LYS A 194 1.33 -4.87 4.20
C LYS A 194 2.20 -5.60 3.19
N PHE A 195 3.50 -5.68 3.46
CA PHE A 195 4.46 -6.40 2.62
C PHE A 195 4.53 -7.90 2.96
N GLY A 196 4.48 -8.23 4.25
CA GLY A 196 5.01 -9.47 4.80
C GLY A 196 6.42 -9.25 5.34
N ASP A 197 6.78 -9.89 6.45
CA ASP A 197 8.06 -9.66 7.14
C ASP A 197 9.29 -9.90 6.25
N GLN A 198 9.25 -10.97 5.43
CA GLN A 198 10.37 -11.34 4.56
C GLN A 198 10.44 -10.42 3.35
N GLU A 199 9.31 -10.15 2.71
CA GLU A 199 9.17 -9.29 1.55
C GLU A 199 9.52 -7.83 1.90
N TYR A 200 9.16 -7.37 3.10
CA TYR A 200 9.52 -6.05 3.61
C TYR A 200 11.05 -5.92 3.70
N LYS A 201 11.71 -6.83 4.42
CA LYS A 201 13.17 -6.82 4.58
C LYS A 201 13.89 -6.92 3.24
N ARG A 202 13.41 -7.77 2.35
CA ARG A 202 13.98 -7.94 1.01
C ARG A 202 13.81 -6.69 0.15
N THR A 203 12.63 -6.08 0.14
CA THR A 203 12.37 -4.86 -0.64
C THR A 203 13.18 -3.69 -0.11
N ARG A 204 13.20 -3.51 1.22
CA ARG A 204 14.00 -2.47 1.87
C ARG A 204 15.49 -2.62 1.53
N LYS A 205 16.05 -3.81 1.69
CA LYS A 205 17.44 -4.09 1.33
C LYS A 205 17.71 -3.81 -0.15
N CYS A 206 16.79 -4.17 -1.05
CA CYS A 206 16.92 -3.86 -2.47
C CYS A 206 16.97 -2.36 -2.75
N PHE A 207 16.15 -1.55 -2.05
CA PHE A 207 16.19 -0.10 -2.17
C PHE A 207 17.47 0.50 -1.62
N GLU A 208 17.91 0.07 -0.44
CA GLU A 208 19.15 0.52 0.18
C GLU A 208 20.37 0.20 -0.70
N GLU A 209 20.46 -1.02 -1.25
CA GLU A 209 21.52 -1.41 -2.19
C GLU A 209 21.50 -0.58 -3.48
N ALA A 210 20.31 -0.32 -4.04
CA ALA A 210 20.18 0.48 -5.24
C ALA A 210 20.62 1.93 -4.99
N LEU A 211 20.23 2.52 -3.86
CA LEU A 211 20.65 3.87 -3.47
C LEU A 211 22.14 3.93 -3.11
N ALA A 212 22.71 2.89 -2.51
CA ALA A 212 24.14 2.83 -2.23
C ALA A 212 25.01 2.81 -3.50
N THR A 213 24.46 2.36 -4.64
CA THR A 213 25.15 2.46 -5.93
C THR A 213 25.05 3.85 -6.57
N TRP A 214 24.19 4.72 -6.03
CA TRP A 214 24.07 6.11 -6.48
C TRP A 214 25.26 6.93 -5.98
N ASN A 215 25.77 7.84 -6.82
CA ASN A 215 26.92 8.66 -6.47
C ASN A 215 26.56 9.65 -5.34
N GLU A 216 27.29 9.57 -4.23
CA GLU A 216 27.09 10.43 -3.04
C GLU A 216 27.22 11.93 -3.35
N ASN A 217 27.89 12.31 -4.44
CA ASN A 217 28.09 13.73 -4.80
C ASN A 217 26.93 14.35 -5.60
N ASP A 218 25.82 13.65 -5.79
CA ASP A 218 24.70 14.12 -6.63
C ASP A 218 23.33 13.97 -5.94
N GLU A 219 23.26 14.42 -4.69
CA GLU A 219 22.05 14.44 -3.86
C GLU A 219 20.92 15.27 -4.50
N GLU A 220 21.25 16.41 -5.11
CA GLU A 220 20.25 17.26 -5.79
C GLU A 220 19.61 16.56 -6.99
N ARG A 221 20.38 15.77 -7.74
CA ARG A 221 19.82 14.97 -8.85
C ARG A 221 19.04 13.78 -8.32
N LEU A 222 19.47 13.16 -7.22
CA LEU A 222 18.70 12.08 -6.61
C LEU A 222 17.31 12.56 -6.20
N ASP A 223 17.20 13.73 -5.54
CA ASP A 223 15.90 14.31 -5.19
C ASP A 223 15.02 14.51 -6.43
N LYS A 224 15.63 14.89 -7.56
CA LYS A 224 14.91 15.11 -8.82
C LYS A 224 14.47 13.82 -9.52
N GLU A 225 15.31 12.78 -9.49
CA GLU A 225 15.12 11.55 -10.25
C GLU A 225 14.41 10.45 -9.45
N ALA A 226 14.51 10.45 -8.11
CA ALA A 226 14.02 9.34 -7.28
C ALA A 226 12.51 9.12 -7.41
N PHE A 227 11.70 10.17 -7.62
CA PHE A 227 10.28 9.98 -7.92
C PHE A 227 10.08 9.31 -9.28
N HIS A 228 10.85 9.71 -10.29
CA HIS A 228 10.81 9.13 -11.64
C HIS A 228 11.22 7.66 -11.64
N PHE A 229 12.22 7.29 -10.83
CA PHE A 229 12.58 5.88 -10.60
C PHE A 229 11.39 5.07 -10.10
N TYR A 230 10.72 5.58 -9.07
CA TYR A 230 9.50 4.96 -8.56
C TYR A 230 8.43 4.81 -9.65
N GLU A 231 8.23 5.80 -10.52
CA GLU A 231 7.26 5.68 -11.60
C GLU A 231 7.53 4.55 -12.58
N MET A 232 8.80 4.19 -12.77
CA MET A 232 9.23 3.11 -13.67
C MET A 232 9.06 1.73 -13.05
N PHE A 233 9.36 1.55 -11.75
CA PHE A 233 9.28 0.23 -11.09
C PHE A 233 7.99 -0.01 -10.31
N ARG A 234 7.15 1.01 -10.07
CA ARG A 234 5.93 0.90 -9.24
C ARG A 234 5.05 -0.29 -9.66
N PRO A 235 4.28 -0.87 -8.71
CA PRO A 235 3.36 -1.96 -9.01
C PRO A 235 2.45 -1.68 -10.23
N THR A 236 2.41 -2.63 -11.16
CA THR A 236 1.58 -2.53 -12.37
C THR A 236 0.12 -2.81 -12.00
N VAL A 237 -0.75 -1.81 -12.18
CA VAL A 237 -2.20 -1.92 -11.97
C VAL A 237 -2.95 -1.16 -13.07
N SER A 238 -4.24 -1.48 -13.23
CA SER A 238 -5.14 -0.81 -14.17
C SER A 238 -5.14 0.72 -14.03
N SER A 239 -5.40 1.43 -15.13
CA SER A 239 -5.53 2.89 -15.09
C SER A 239 -6.85 3.33 -14.44
N GLY A 240 -6.89 4.60 -14.01
CA GLY A 240 -8.08 5.22 -13.43
C GLY A 240 -8.53 4.62 -12.10
N GLN A 241 -9.85 4.66 -11.86
CA GLN A 241 -10.45 4.22 -10.60
C GLN A 241 -10.30 2.70 -10.37
N LYS A 242 -10.24 1.90 -11.44
CA LYS A 242 -10.15 0.42 -11.35
C LYS A 242 -8.85 -0.08 -10.74
N GLY A 243 -7.73 0.65 -10.88
CA GLY A 243 -6.46 0.27 -10.26
C GLY A 243 -6.17 0.98 -8.95
N TRP A 244 -7.02 1.94 -8.54
CA TRP A 244 -6.80 2.67 -7.30
C TRP A 244 -7.02 1.72 -6.11
N GLY A 245 -6.00 1.62 -5.25
CA GLY A 245 -6.01 0.71 -4.10
C GLY A 245 -5.73 -0.77 -4.42
N MET A 246 -5.61 -1.13 -5.69
CA MET A 246 -5.35 -2.52 -6.10
C MET A 246 -3.89 -2.91 -5.90
N LYS A 247 -3.66 -4.21 -5.69
CA LYS A 247 -2.32 -4.78 -5.69
C LYS A 247 -1.86 -5.03 -7.13
N GLY A 248 -0.57 -4.80 -7.38
CA GLY A 248 0.10 -5.06 -8.65
C GLY A 248 1.43 -5.76 -8.43
N ALA A 249 2.00 -6.31 -9.50
CA ALA A 249 3.31 -6.94 -9.45
C ALA A 249 4.41 -5.87 -9.32
N LEU A 250 5.24 -6.01 -8.29
CA LEU A 250 6.49 -5.28 -8.08
C LEU A 250 7.66 -6.22 -8.37
N ASN A 251 8.51 -5.90 -9.33
CA ASN A 251 9.69 -6.69 -9.65
C ASN A 251 10.95 -6.02 -9.05
N LEU A 252 11.63 -6.74 -8.16
CA LEU A 252 12.83 -6.24 -7.47
C LEU A 252 14.04 -6.08 -8.40
N GLU A 253 14.11 -6.84 -9.49
CA GLU A 253 15.18 -6.69 -10.48
C GLU A 253 15.04 -5.41 -11.29
N THR A 254 13.79 -5.03 -11.63
CA THR A 254 13.49 -3.75 -12.28
C THR A 254 13.96 -2.57 -11.43
N ILE A 255 13.82 -2.65 -10.11
CA ILE A 255 14.28 -1.60 -9.18
C ILE A 255 15.78 -1.39 -9.31
N LYS A 256 16.57 -2.47 -9.28
CA LYS A 256 18.03 -2.40 -9.41
C LYS A 256 18.42 -1.79 -10.77
N ASN A 257 17.83 -2.29 -11.85
CA ASN A 257 18.12 -1.84 -13.20
C ASN A 257 17.76 -0.36 -13.43
N VAL A 258 16.66 0.13 -12.85
CA VAL A 258 16.23 1.52 -13.01
C VAL A 258 17.21 2.50 -12.35
N VAL A 259 17.68 2.18 -11.14
CA VAL A 259 18.55 3.07 -10.37
C VAL A 259 19.99 3.00 -10.85
N GLN A 260 20.47 1.81 -11.26
CA GLN A 260 21.87 1.59 -11.66
C GLN A 260 22.20 2.08 -13.08
N ASN A 261 21.21 2.16 -13.98
CA ASN A 261 21.45 2.50 -15.39
C ASN A 261 21.36 4.02 -15.67
N LYS A 262 21.57 4.88 -14.68
CA LYS A 262 21.37 6.34 -14.74
C LYS A 262 22.53 7.12 -14.14
#